data_AF-A0A9E5V2R4-F1
#
_entry.id   AF-A0A9E5V2R4-F1
#
_cell.length_a   1.000
_cell.length_b   1.000
_cell.length_c   1.000
_cell.angle_alpha   90.00
_cell.angle_beta   90.00
_cell.angle_gamma   90.00
#
_symmetry.space_group_name_H-M   'P 1'
#
loop_
_entity.id
_entity.type
_entity.pdbx_description
1 polymer ?
#
loop_
_entity_poly.entity_id
_entity_poly.type
_entity_poly.pdbx_seq_one_letter_code
_entity_poly.pdbx_strand_id
1 'polypeptide(L)' 'DRLVEEGYNPSYGARPLRRAIMRLLEDSLAEEILSGRVKEGDTAIVDVNDDGQVQVLQGEKRELLPQAVD' A
#
# COMPACT_ATOMS: atom_id res chain seq x y z
N ASP A 1 -2.78 8.30 -7.69
CA ASP A 1 -2.07 9.44 -8.30
C ASP A 1 -0.69 9.72 -7.69
N ARG A 2 -0.56 9.83 -6.37
CA ARG A 2 0.72 10.12 -5.68
C ARG A 2 1.94 9.30 -6.12
N LEU A 3 1.77 7.99 -6.35
CA LEU A 3 2.86 7.13 -6.84
C LEU A 3 3.37 7.52 -8.23
N VAL A 4 2.49 8.00 -9.11
CA VAL A 4 2.87 8.44 -10.46
C VAL A 4 3.59 9.77 -10.38
N GLU A 5 3.11 10.69 -9.54
CA GLU A 5 3.75 12.00 -9.32
C GLU A 5 5.19 11.88 -8.82
N GLU A 6 5.45 10.98 -7.87
CA GLU A 6 6.82 10.74 -7.37
C GLU A 6 7.63 9.76 -8.24
N GLY A 7 6.93 8.87 -8.96
CA GLY A 7 7.53 7.76 -9.68
C GLY A 7 7.83 8.02 -11.15
N TYR A 8 7.31 9.10 -11.73
CA TYR A 8 7.48 9.43 -13.14
C TYR A 8 8.19 10.79 -13.32
N ASN A 9 9.19 10.80 -14.19
CA ASN A 9 9.81 12.03 -14.66
C ASN A 9 9.92 11.98 -16.19
N PRO A 10 9.53 13.02 -16.94
CA PRO A 10 9.58 13.00 -18.41
C PRO A 10 10.96 12.68 -18.99
N SER A 11 12.04 13.15 -18.37
CA SER A 11 13.42 12.90 -18.82
C SER A 11 13.92 11.49 -18.49
N TYR A 12 13.32 10.81 -17.50
CA TYR A 12 13.79 9.52 -16.99
C TYR A 12 12.74 8.39 -17.08
N GLY A 13 11.54 8.67 -17.57
CA GLY A 13 10.39 7.76 -17.55
C GLY A 13 10.04 7.31 -16.13
N ALA A 14 9.59 6.06 -16.00
CA ALA A 14 9.21 5.43 -14.74
C ALA A 14 10.40 4.91 -13.91
N ARG A 15 11.66 5.25 -14.25
CA ARG A 15 12.83 4.81 -13.47
C ARG A 15 12.74 5.18 -11.97
N PRO A 16 12.18 6.34 -11.57
CA PRO A 16 11.97 6.67 -10.16
C PRO A 16 10.92 5.80 -9.46
N LEU A 17 9.99 5.18 -10.19
CA LEU A 17 8.80 4.50 -9.65
C LEU A 17 9.13 3.43 -8.61
N ARG A 18 10.20 2.66 -8.83
CA ARG A 18 10.63 1.65 -7.85
C ARG A 18 10.91 2.27 -6.49
N ARG A 19 11.63 3.40 -6.45
CA ARG A 19 11.94 4.08 -5.18
C ARG A 19 10.69 4.70 -4.56
N ALA A 20 9.78 5.21 -5.38
CA ALA A 20 8.50 5.72 -4.89
C ALA A 20 7.68 4.61 -4.22
N ILE A 21 7.58 3.42 -4.82
CA ILE A 21 6.91 2.25 -4.24
C ILE A 21 7.57 1.84 -2.92
N MET A 22 8.91 1.72 -2.90
CA MET A 22 9.61 1.34 -1.67
C MET A 22 9.27 2.29 -0.51
N ARG A 23 9.41 3.61 -0.72
CA ARG A 23 9.17 4.58 0.36
C ARG A 23 7.70 4.76 0.74
N LEU A 24 6.81 4.80 -0.25
CA LEU A 24 5.41 5.17 -0.06
C LEU A 24 4.51 3.96 0.20
N LEU A 25 4.99 2.74 -0.02
CA LEU A 25 4.18 1.53 0.17
C LEU A 25 4.90 0.53 1.06
N GLU A 26 6.12 0.12 0.69
CA GLU A 26 6.82 -0.96 1.40
C GLU A 26 7.24 -0.52 2.81
N ASP A 27 7.86 0.66 2.95
CA ASP A 27 8.31 1.19 4.24
C ASP A 27 7.13 1.42 5.20
N SER A 28 6.04 2.05 4.72
CA SER A 28 4.84 2.29 5.53
C SER A 28 4.18 0.98 5.96
N LEU A 29 4.08 0.01 5.06
CA LEU A 29 3.47 -1.29 5.39
C LEU A 29 4.35 -2.08 6.36
N ALA A 30 5.68 -2.02 6.21
CA ALA A 30 6.61 -2.67 7.12
C ALA A 30 6.47 -2.14 8.54
N GLU A 31 6.32 -0.82 8.72
CA GLU A 31 6.10 -0.21 10.04
C GLU A 31 4.81 -0.72 10.70
N GLU A 32 3.73 -0.83 9.93
CA GLU A 32 2.46 -1.37 10.41
C GLU A 32 2.54 -2.83 10.84
N ILE A 33 3.25 -3.65 10.06
CA ILE A 33 3.49 -5.06 10.38
C ILE A 33 4.34 -5.17 11.65
N LEU A 34 5.43 -4.39 11.75
CA LEU A 34 6.31 -4.39 12.92
C LEU A 34 5.62 -3.89 14.19
N SER A 35 4.69 -2.94 14.05
CA SER A 35 3.86 -2.46 15.16
C SER A 35 2.77 -3.46 15.59
N GLY A 36 2.55 -4.53 14.80
CA GLY A 36 1.50 -5.51 15.02
C GLY A 36 0.09 -5.02 14.67
N ARG A 37 -0.04 -3.84 14.06
CA ARG A 37 -1.29 -3.31 13.52
C ARG A 37 -1.73 -4.04 12.27
N VAL A 38 -0.83 -4.54 11.43
CA VAL A 38 -1.18 -5.43 10.32
C VAL A 38 -0.64 -6.83 10.60
N LYS A 39 -1.49 -7.84 10.50
CA LYS A 39 -1.14 -9.24 10.74
C LYS A 39 -1.39 -10.10 9.51
N GLU A 40 -0.87 -11.32 9.57
CA GLU A 40 -1.13 -12.32 8.54
C GLU A 40 -2.63 -12.57 8.37
N GLY A 41 -3.08 -12.57 7.12
CA GLY A 41 -4.49 -12.72 6.75
C GLY A 41 -5.32 -11.43 6.82
N ASP A 42 -4.74 -10.31 7.27
CA ASP A 42 -5.42 -9.01 7.22
C ASP A 42 -5.35 -8.42 5.80
N THR A 43 -6.36 -7.62 5.47
CA THR A 43 -6.33 -6.75 4.28
C THR A 43 -5.89 -5.37 4.73
N ALA A 44 -4.84 -4.82 4.12
CA ALA A 44 -4.40 -3.45 4.37
C ALA A 44 -4.77 -2.56 3.18
N ILE A 45 -5.39 -1.42 3.46
CA ILE A 45 -5.71 -0.39 2.47
C ILE A 45 -4.68 0.73 2.64
N VAL A 46 -3.91 1.00 1.59
CA VAL A 46 -2.93 2.09 1.60
C VAL A 46 -3.49 3.26 0.84
N ASP A 47 -3.53 4.42 1.50
CA ASP A 47 -4.14 5.63 0.97
C ASP A 47 -3.30 6.88 1.33
N VAL A 48 -3.65 8.01 0.75
CA VAL A 48 -3.09 9.32 1.08
C VAL A 48 -4.15 10.13 1.80
N ASN A 49 -3.84 10.59 3.02
CA ASN A 49 -4.77 11.39 3.82
C ASN A 49 -4.89 12.84 3.31
N ASP A 50 -5.78 13.61 3.95
CA ASP A 50 -6.03 15.01 3.61
C ASP A 50 -4.78 15.91 3.74
N ASP A 51 -3.82 15.51 4.60
CA ASP A 51 -2.53 16.19 4.77
C ASP A 51 -1.48 15.77 3.72
N GLY A 52 -1.84 14.89 2.78
CA GLY A 52 -0.95 14.40 1.74
C GLY A 52 0.07 13.37 2.22
N GLN A 53 -0.17 12.72 3.36
CA GLN A 53 0.69 11.69 3.93
C GLN A 53 0.16 10.29 3.62
N VAL A 54 1.06 9.34 3.37
CA VAL A 54 0.68 7.93 3.24
C VAL A 54 0.19 7.42 4.59
N GLN A 55 -0.95 6.77 4.59
CA GLN A 55 -1.49 6.05 5.72
C GLN A 55 -1.90 4.64 5.32
N VAL A 56 -1.90 3.73 6.29
CA VAL A 56 -2.36 2.36 6.12
C VAL A 56 -3.56 2.14 7.03
N LEU A 57 -4.69 1.76 6.43
CA LEU A 57 -5.94 1.46 7.11
C LEU A 57 -6.13 -0.06 7.14
N GLN A 58 -6.68 -0.57 8.25
CA GLN A 58 -7.15 -1.95 8.28
C GLN A 58 -8.42 -2.08 7.43
N GLY A 59 -8.38 -2.94 6.43
CA GLY A 59 -9.55 -3.41 5.71
C GLY A 59 -10.24 -4.54 6.46
N GLU A 60 -11.54 -4.72 6.21
CA GLU A 60 -12.28 -5.84 6.76
C GLU A 60 -11.67 -7.18 6.32
N LYS A 61 -11.60 -8.16 7.22
CA LYS A 61 -11.26 -9.54 6.86
C LYS A 61 -12.30 -10.04 5.88
N ARG A 62 -11.98 -10.04 4.58
CA ARG A 62 -12.70 -10.88 3.62
C ARG A 62 -12.36 -12.31 3.98
N GLU A 63 -13.26 -12.96 4.71
CA GLU A 63 -13.31 -14.42 4.68
C GLU A 63 -13.40 -14.80 3.21
N LEU A 64 -12.30 -15.35 2.68
CA LEU A 64 -12.31 -16.08 1.43
C LEU A 64 -13.15 -17.34 1.70
N LEU A 65 -14.47 -17.19 1.76
CA LEU A 65 -15.37 -18.33 1.72
C LEU A 65 -15.00 -19.09 0.44
N PRO A 66 -14.67 -20.39 0.53
CA PRO A 66 -14.62 -21.20 -0.67
C PRO A 66 -16.02 -21.07 -1.27
N GLN A 67 -16.11 -20.48 -2.46
CA GLN A 67 -17.30 -20.62 -3.28
C GLN A 67 -17.41 -22.12 -3.52
N ALA A 68 -18.23 -22.79 -2.70
CA ALA A 68 -18.64 -24.15 -2.93
C ALA A 68 -19.33 -24.13 -4.30
N VAL A 69 -18.61 -24.61 -5.29
CA VAL A 69 -19.16 -24.94 -6.60
C VAL A 69 -19.99 -26.21 -6.38
N ASP A 70 -21.30 -26.03 -6.20
CA ASP A 70 -22.29 -27.07 -6.53
C ASP A 70 -22.47 -27.15 -8.06
#